data_AF-A0A928SEX2-F1
#
_entry.id   AF-A0A928SEX2-F1
#
_cell.length_a   1.000
_cell.length_b   1.000
_cell.length_c   1.000
_cell.angle_alpha   90.00
_cell.angle_beta   90.00
_cell.angle_gamma   90.00
#
_symmetry.space_group_name_H-M   'P 1'
#
loop_
_entity.id
_entity.type
_entity.pdbx_description
1 polymer ?
#
loop_
_entity_poly.entity_id
_entity_poly.type
_entity_poly.pdbx_seq_one_letter_code
_entity_poly.pdbx_strand_id
1 'polypeptide(L)'
;MNLDKRVVEQLEKLATKGSKQVEAVILNSAQQRGYIVGVPAEAQEPSAAITLEAYDRYSVALRQLEVSHEQATLPQDSDSAAYLRRCAERAVQRLTYLEEPLILLELDPTEKLAQLRSNPPRQDGEKLTYWEVFIRATPHLHARLARYCWQPDKHEREQITYPATFAALGRIAQDLALSIIEA
;
A
#
# COMPACT_ATOMS: atom_id res chain seq x y z
N MET A 1 -1.92 -2.03 19.35
CA MET A 1 -2.05 -3.43 18.85
C MET A 1 -1.41 -3.46 17.48
N ASN A 2 -0.57 -4.43 17.10
CA ASN A 2 0.11 -4.40 15.79
C ASN A 2 -0.86 -4.13 14.62
N LEU A 3 -0.39 -3.38 13.62
CA LEU A 3 -1.21 -2.88 12.51
C LEU A 3 -1.83 -4.02 11.69
N ASP A 4 -1.14 -5.15 11.58
CA ASP A 4 -1.64 -6.36 10.92
C ASP A 4 -2.98 -6.83 11.51
N LYS A 5 -3.07 -6.95 12.83
CA LYS A 5 -4.29 -7.37 13.54
C LYS A 5 -5.41 -6.35 13.39
N ARG A 6 -5.09 -5.06 13.51
CA ARG A 6 -6.06 -3.97 13.33
C ARG A 6 -6.65 -3.97 11.92
N VAL A 7 -5.82 -4.18 10.90
CA VAL A 7 -6.28 -4.33 9.50
C VAL A 7 -7.21 -5.53 9.34
N VAL A 8 -6.80 -6.71 9.83
CA VAL A 8 -7.61 -7.93 9.74
C VAL A 8 -8.97 -7.73 10.43
N GLU A 9 -8.99 -7.20 11.64
CA GLU A 9 -10.22 -6.94 12.39
C GLU A 9 -11.17 -5.98 11.65
N GLN A 10 -10.65 -4.93 11.02
CA GLN A 10 -11.49 -4.00 10.26
C GLN A 10 -12.09 -4.66 9.01
N LEU A 11 -11.32 -5.50 8.31
CA LEU A 11 -11.83 -6.24 7.15
C LEU A 11 -12.85 -7.32 7.56
N GLU A 12 -12.64 -8.01 8.67
CA GLU A 12 -13.61 -8.95 9.23
C GLU A 12 -14.91 -8.26 9.67
N LYS A 13 -14.80 -7.08 10.32
CA LYS A 13 -15.96 -6.25 10.67
C LYS A 13 -16.70 -5.80 9.41
N LEU A 14 -16.00 -5.37 8.36
CA LEU A 14 -16.62 -5.03 7.08
C LEU A 14 -17.37 -6.23 6.48
N ALA A 15 -16.74 -7.40 6.45
CA ALA A 15 -17.32 -8.61 5.86
C ALA A 15 -18.53 -9.14 6.63
N THR A 16 -18.55 -9.02 7.96
CA THR A 16 -19.60 -9.59 8.81
C THR A 16 -20.71 -8.60 9.15
N LYS A 17 -20.38 -7.32 9.33
CA LYS A 17 -21.32 -6.28 9.80
C LYS A 17 -21.67 -5.25 8.72
N GLY A 18 -20.98 -5.30 7.58
CA GLY A 18 -21.15 -4.37 6.46
C GLY A 18 -20.48 -3.02 6.68
N SER A 19 -20.47 -2.19 5.64
CA SER A 19 -19.74 -0.90 5.61
C SER A 19 -20.23 0.14 6.62
N LYS A 20 -21.44 0.00 7.19
CA LYS A 20 -21.99 0.94 8.19
C LYS A 20 -21.30 0.85 9.56
N GLN A 21 -20.55 -0.20 9.83
CA GLN A 21 -19.99 -0.52 11.15
C GLN A 21 -18.46 -0.43 11.20
N VAL A 22 -17.87 0.09 10.13
CA VAL A 22 -16.44 0.38 10.00
C VAL A 22 -16.31 1.83 9.50
N GLU A 23 -15.14 2.43 9.66
CA GLU A 23 -14.82 3.73 9.03
C GLU A 23 -14.64 3.55 7.52
N ALA A 24 -15.72 3.14 6.84
CA ALA A 24 -15.73 2.90 5.42
C ALA A 24 -16.48 4.00 4.67
N VAL A 25 -15.81 4.56 3.66
CA VAL A 25 -16.44 5.48 2.70
C VAL A 25 -16.75 4.72 1.43
N ILE A 26 -18.01 4.78 0.99
CA ILE A 26 -18.43 4.22 -0.29
C ILE A 26 -18.01 5.19 -1.39
N LEU A 27 -17.13 4.73 -2.27
CA LEU A 27 -16.77 5.46 -3.48
C LEU A 27 -17.77 5.11 -4.58
N ASN A 28 -18.58 6.08 -4.98
CA ASN A 28 -19.49 5.98 -6.12
C ASN A 28 -19.17 7.11 -7.09
N SER A 29 -18.21 6.88 -7.99
CA SER A 29 -18.00 7.75 -9.16
C SER A 29 -18.50 7.04 -10.42
N ALA A 30 -18.72 7.80 -11.50
CA ALA A 30 -19.16 7.25 -12.79
C ALA A 30 -18.20 6.17 -13.35
N GLN A 31 -16.97 6.09 -12.84
CA GLN A 31 -15.94 5.16 -13.29
C GLN A 31 -15.43 4.18 -12.21
N GLN A 32 -15.75 4.39 -10.92
CA GLN A 32 -15.28 3.52 -9.84
C GLN A 32 -16.37 3.31 -8.77
N ARG A 33 -16.72 2.02 -8.58
CA ARG A 33 -17.41 1.53 -7.38
C ARG A 33 -16.38 0.91 -6.46
N GLY A 34 -16.38 1.30 -5.19
CA GLY A 34 -15.49 0.69 -4.21
C GLY A 34 -15.73 1.18 -2.80
N TYR A 35 -14.86 0.73 -1.91
CA TYR A 35 -14.86 1.06 -0.49
C TYR A 35 -13.44 1.49 -0.11
N ILE A 36 -13.35 2.56 0.68
CA ILE A 36 -12.12 2.86 1.45
C ILE A 36 -12.40 2.45 2.87
N VAL A 37 -11.60 1.54 3.44
CA VAL A 37 -11.67 1.15 4.85
C VAL A 37 -10.53 1.81 5.60
N GLY A 38 -10.86 2.68 6.55
CA GLY A 38 -9.90 3.29 7.46
C GLY A 38 -9.53 2.35 8.62
N VAL A 39 -8.26 2.31 8.94
CA VAL A 39 -7.71 1.71 10.17
C VAL A 39 -7.04 2.85 10.95
N PRO A 40 -7.78 3.49 11.88
CA PRO A 40 -7.32 4.70 12.56
C PRO A 40 -6.12 4.40 13.44
N ALA A 41 -5.18 5.34 13.55
CA ALA A 41 -4.00 5.21 14.42
C ALA A 41 -4.39 4.95 15.88
N GLU A 42 -3.60 4.14 16.58
CA GLU A 42 -3.74 3.93 18.03
C GLU A 42 -2.48 4.48 18.73
N ALA A 43 -2.62 5.55 19.51
CA ALA A 43 -1.51 6.22 20.18
C ALA A 43 -0.38 6.63 19.20
N GLN A 44 0.83 6.07 19.36
CA GLN A 44 2.00 6.33 18.51
C GLN A 44 2.19 5.27 17.41
N GLU A 45 1.12 4.55 17.04
CA GLU A 45 1.18 3.52 16.01
C GLU A 45 0.72 4.06 14.64
N PRO A 46 1.18 3.46 13.53
CA PRO A 46 0.72 3.82 12.19
C PRO A 46 -0.79 3.55 11.99
N SER A 47 -1.36 4.26 11.01
CA SER A 47 -2.69 4.04 10.45
C SER A 47 -2.59 3.37 9.07
N ALA A 48 -3.71 2.83 8.58
CA ALA A 48 -3.81 2.33 7.22
C ALA A 48 -5.13 2.74 6.55
N ALA A 49 -5.11 2.82 5.22
CA ALA A 49 -6.31 2.96 4.41
C ALA A 49 -6.30 1.92 3.29
N ILE A 50 -7.39 1.17 3.16
CA ILE A 50 -7.51 0.06 2.21
C ILE A 50 -8.59 0.41 1.21
N THR A 51 -8.21 0.63 -0.05
CA THR A 51 -9.18 0.80 -1.14
C THR A 51 -9.43 -0.56 -1.80
N LEU A 52 -10.69 -0.97 -1.88
CA LEU A 52 -11.12 -2.24 -2.46
C LEU A 52 -12.36 -2.06 -3.34
N GLU A 53 -12.53 -2.91 -4.35
CA GLU A 53 -13.74 -2.90 -5.21
C GLU A 53 -14.84 -3.84 -4.72
N ALA A 54 -14.42 -4.97 -4.18
CA ALA A 54 -15.29 -6.03 -3.73
C ALA A 54 -14.63 -6.74 -2.55
N TYR A 55 -15.45 -7.40 -1.75
CA TYR A 55 -15.01 -8.23 -0.64
C TYR A 55 -16.00 -9.39 -0.43
N ASP A 56 -15.50 -10.47 0.14
CA ASP A 56 -16.29 -11.57 0.65
C ASP A 56 -15.96 -11.83 2.13
N ARG A 57 -16.24 -13.04 2.62
CA ARG A 57 -16.02 -13.42 4.01
C ARG A 57 -14.54 -13.45 4.42
N TYR A 58 -13.61 -13.65 3.48
CA TYR A 58 -12.20 -13.95 3.75
C TYR A 58 -11.21 -13.16 2.88
N SER A 59 -11.68 -12.54 1.81
CA SER A 59 -10.84 -11.89 0.81
C SER A 59 -11.41 -10.56 0.31
N VAL A 60 -10.54 -9.75 -0.28
CA VAL A 60 -10.91 -8.51 -0.97
C VAL A 60 -10.27 -8.46 -2.34
N ALA A 61 -10.92 -7.72 -3.25
CA ALA A 61 -10.31 -7.23 -4.48
C ALA A 61 -9.61 -5.89 -4.17
N LEU A 62 -8.35 -5.96 -3.72
CA LEU A 62 -7.54 -4.81 -3.33
C LEU A 62 -7.24 -3.93 -4.55
N ARG A 63 -7.56 -2.64 -4.48
CA ARG A 63 -7.05 -1.62 -5.41
C ARG A 63 -5.76 -1.00 -4.91
N GLN A 64 -5.73 -0.63 -3.64
CA GLN A 64 -4.65 0.15 -3.04
C GLN A 64 -4.59 -0.07 -1.54
N LEU A 65 -3.38 -0.10 -1.01
CA LEU A 65 -3.12 -0.05 0.42
C LEU A 65 -2.19 1.12 0.71
N GLU A 66 -2.58 1.93 1.69
CA GLU A 66 -1.78 3.04 2.20
C GLU A 66 -1.51 2.84 3.67
N VAL A 67 -0.32 3.23 4.12
CA VAL A 67 0.05 3.33 5.52
C VAL A 67 0.64 4.70 5.79
N SER A 68 0.28 5.27 6.92
CA SER A 68 0.74 6.59 7.34
C SER A 68 1.17 6.53 8.80
N HIS A 69 2.16 7.35 9.15
CA HIS A 69 2.52 7.55 10.54
C HIS A 69 2.57 9.05 10.85
N GLU A 70 1.44 9.61 11.31
CA GLU A 70 1.23 11.05 11.48
C GLU A 70 2.20 11.72 12.47
N GLN A 71 2.76 10.97 13.41
CA GLN A 71 3.74 11.50 14.36
C GLN A 71 5.19 11.28 13.93
N ALA A 72 5.42 10.49 12.87
CA ALA A 72 6.77 10.23 12.38
C ALA A 72 7.05 11.16 11.22
N THR A 73 8.20 11.81 11.31
CA THR A 73 8.71 12.72 10.28
C THR A 73 10.13 12.33 9.96
N LEU A 74 10.65 12.85 8.85
CA LEU A 74 12.07 12.75 8.57
C LEU A 74 12.86 13.34 9.76
N PRO A 75 13.86 12.64 10.33
CA PRO A 75 14.64 13.22 11.42
C PRO A 75 15.30 14.53 10.97
N GLN A 76 15.34 15.54 11.86
CA GLN A 76 15.70 16.93 11.52
C GLN A 76 17.06 17.09 10.83
N ASP A 77 18.02 16.20 11.11
CA ASP A 77 19.38 16.23 10.54
C ASP A 77 19.65 15.09 9.53
N SER A 78 18.61 14.38 9.08
CA SER A 78 18.78 13.29 8.12
C SER A 78 18.82 13.78 6.68
N ASP A 79 19.77 13.25 5.91
CA ASP A 79 19.71 13.29 4.45
C ASP A 79 18.47 12.50 3.99
N SER A 80 17.52 13.20 3.36
CA SER A 80 16.27 12.61 2.89
C SER A 80 16.49 11.51 1.87
N ALA A 81 17.49 11.64 0.99
CA ALA A 81 17.82 10.65 -0.01
C ALA A 81 18.33 9.36 0.66
N ALA A 82 19.26 9.49 1.61
CA ALA A 82 19.80 8.36 2.35
C ALA A 82 18.72 7.65 3.17
N TYR A 83 17.84 8.41 3.82
CA TYR A 83 16.72 7.87 4.59
C TYR A 83 15.75 7.09 3.71
N LEU A 84 15.28 7.69 2.61
CA LEU A 84 14.34 7.07 1.67
C LEU A 84 14.93 5.83 0.98
N ARG A 85 16.24 5.84 0.70
CA ARG A 85 16.94 4.66 0.19
C ARG A 85 16.87 3.50 1.20
N ARG A 86 17.13 3.74 2.49
CA ARG A 86 16.99 2.71 3.53
C ARG A 86 15.56 2.24 3.69
N CYS A 87 14.57 3.13 3.61
CA CYS A 87 13.15 2.73 3.58
C CYS A 87 12.87 1.78 2.41
N ALA A 88 13.34 2.12 1.20
CA ALA A 88 13.14 1.31 0.01
C ALA A 88 13.82 -0.06 0.14
N GLU A 89 15.07 -0.13 0.60
CA GLU A 89 15.80 -1.39 0.82
C GLU A 89 15.06 -2.30 1.81
N ARG A 90 14.52 -1.74 2.89
CA ARG A 90 13.71 -2.49 3.86
C ARG A 90 12.39 -2.97 3.26
N ALA A 91 11.73 -2.15 2.44
CA ALA A 91 10.53 -2.56 1.73
C ALA A 91 10.79 -3.74 0.78
N VAL A 92 11.91 -3.71 0.04
CA VAL A 92 12.34 -4.84 -0.82
C VAL A 92 12.54 -6.11 0.01
N GLN A 93 13.19 -6.01 1.18
CA GLN A 93 13.48 -7.17 2.04
C GLN A 93 12.23 -7.72 2.74
N ARG A 94 11.29 -6.86 3.11
CA ARG A 94 10.09 -7.26 3.86
C ARG A 94 8.98 -7.78 2.94
N LEU A 95 8.83 -7.23 1.74
CA LEU A 95 7.75 -7.58 0.79
C LEU A 95 8.14 -8.70 -0.20
N THR A 96 9.05 -9.59 0.19
CA THR A 96 9.56 -10.69 -0.67
C THR A 96 8.52 -11.75 -1.03
N TYR A 97 7.37 -11.74 -0.36
CA TYR A 97 6.25 -12.63 -0.62
C TYR A 97 5.24 -12.05 -1.62
N LEU A 98 5.47 -10.83 -2.14
CA LEU A 98 4.79 -10.40 -3.35
C LEU A 98 5.25 -11.30 -4.51
N GLU A 99 4.33 -11.67 -5.40
CA GLU A 99 4.62 -12.59 -6.52
C GLU A 99 5.79 -12.13 -7.41
N GLU A 100 6.07 -10.83 -7.45
CA GLU A 100 7.19 -10.24 -8.16
C GLU A 100 8.11 -9.44 -7.23
N PRO A 101 9.44 -9.62 -7.30
CA PRO A 101 10.38 -8.89 -6.46
C PRO A 101 10.41 -7.41 -6.81
N LEU A 102 10.53 -6.55 -5.79
CA LEU A 102 10.63 -5.10 -5.96
C LEU A 102 12.08 -4.66 -6.13
N ILE A 103 12.30 -3.61 -6.92
CA ILE A 103 13.54 -2.83 -6.96
C ILE A 103 13.24 -1.36 -6.73
N LEU A 104 14.22 -0.61 -6.22
CA LEU A 104 14.18 0.86 -6.22
C LEU A 104 14.32 1.36 -7.67
N LEU A 105 13.26 1.97 -8.18
CA LEU A 105 13.18 2.50 -9.55
C LEU A 105 13.65 3.95 -9.60
N GLU A 106 13.16 4.77 -8.67
CA GLU A 106 13.42 6.21 -8.63
C GLU A 106 13.59 6.68 -7.18
N LEU A 107 14.47 7.65 -7.00
CA LEU A 107 14.70 8.36 -5.75
C LEU A 107 14.77 9.85 -6.05
N ASP A 108 13.78 10.60 -5.57
CA ASP A 108 13.69 12.05 -5.71
C ASP A 108 13.82 12.71 -4.32
N PRO A 109 15.01 13.27 -3.99
CA PRO A 109 15.23 13.94 -2.72
C PRO A 109 14.44 15.25 -2.57
N THR A 110 14.11 15.92 -3.68
CA THR A 110 13.39 17.19 -3.71
C THR A 110 11.93 16.97 -3.33
N GLU A 111 11.29 16.00 -3.97
CA GLU A 111 9.91 15.58 -3.68
C GLU A 111 9.82 14.65 -2.46
N LYS A 112 10.97 14.31 -1.86
CA LYS A 112 11.13 13.36 -0.74
C LYS A 112 10.37 12.06 -1.01
N LEU A 113 10.63 11.49 -2.19
CA LEU A 113 9.95 10.33 -2.72
C LEU A 113 10.94 9.22 -3.11
N ALA A 114 10.63 7.98 -2.73
CA ALA A 114 11.19 6.79 -3.37
C ALA A 114 10.08 6.00 -4.06
N GLN A 115 10.32 5.59 -5.30
CA GLN A 115 9.44 4.69 -6.04
C GLN A 115 10.11 3.34 -6.21
N LEU A 116 9.40 2.29 -5.85
CA LEU A 116 9.75 0.92 -6.13
C LEU A 116 8.78 0.32 -7.15
N ARG A 117 9.27 -0.63 -7.94
CA ARG A 117 8.46 -1.38 -8.90
C ARG A 117 8.91 -2.84 -8.97
N SER A 118 7.98 -3.73 -9.29
CA SER A 118 8.33 -5.12 -9.65
C SER A 118 9.33 -5.16 -10.80
N ASN A 119 10.38 -5.96 -10.65
CA ASN A 119 11.35 -6.22 -11.71
C ASN A 119 11.92 -7.65 -11.63
N PRO A 120 11.68 -8.52 -12.63
CA PRO A 120 10.88 -8.23 -13.81
C PRO A 120 9.38 -8.05 -13.46
N PRO A 121 8.61 -7.28 -14.26
CA PRO A 121 7.17 -7.31 -14.19
C PRO A 121 6.65 -8.69 -14.62
N ARG A 122 5.46 -9.07 -14.19
CA ARG A 122 4.78 -10.28 -14.67
C ARG A 122 4.23 -10.02 -16.06
N GLN A 123 4.54 -10.92 -16.99
CA GLN A 123 4.09 -10.84 -18.38
C GLN A 123 3.05 -11.93 -18.67
N ASP A 124 1.96 -11.55 -19.33
CA ASP A 124 0.93 -12.45 -19.83
C ASP A 124 0.54 -12.01 -21.25
N GLY A 125 1.11 -12.67 -22.26
CA GLY A 125 1.07 -12.20 -23.65
C GLY A 125 1.73 -10.82 -23.79
N GLU A 126 0.98 -9.85 -24.29
CA GLU A 126 1.39 -8.44 -24.43
C GLU A 126 1.16 -7.60 -23.17
N LYS A 127 0.45 -8.15 -22.18
CA LYS A 127 0.11 -7.46 -20.93
C LYS A 127 1.25 -7.57 -19.93
N LEU A 128 1.64 -6.43 -19.36
CA LEU A 128 2.58 -6.36 -18.25
C LEU A 128 1.83 -5.97 -16.97
N THR A 129 2.00 -6.73 -15.90
CA THR A 129 1.50 -6.38 -14.57
C THR A 129 2.63 -6.29 -13.55
N TYR A 130 2.53 -5.33 -12.65
CA TYR A 130 3.55 -5.08 -11.63
C TYR A 130 2.96 -4.39 -10.40
N TRP A 131 3.62 -4.58 -9.27
CA TRP A 131 3.43 -3.75 -8.09
C TRP A 131 4.24 -2.46 -8.23
N GLU A 132 3.68 -1.36 -7.70
CA GLU A 132 4.43 -0.16 -7.37
C GLU A 132 4.26 0.16 -5.89
N VAL A 133 5.37 0.54 -5.25
CA VAL A 133 5.37 1.14 -3.91
C VAL A 133 5.90 2.55 -4.02
N PHE A 134 5.16 3.53 -3.49
CA PHE A 134 5.66 4.88 -3.28
C PHE A 134 5.89 5.09 -1.79
N ILE A 135 7.05 5.64 -1.43
CA ILE A 135 7.38 6.03 -0.05
C ILE A 135 7.62 7.53 -0.06
N ARG A 136 6.88 8.28 0.76
CA ARG A 136 7.01 9.73 0.93
C ARG A 136 7.39 10.06 2.36
N ALA A 137 8.19 11.11 2.53
CA ALA A 137 8.59 11.64 3.84
C ALA A 137 8.13 13.10 4.05
N THR A 138 6.97 13.47 3.49
CA THR A 138 6.39 14.82 3.59
C THR A 138 4.85 14.80 3.57
N PRO A 139 4.16 15.52 4.48
CA PRO A 139 4.69 16.10 5.73
C PRO A 139 5.04 15.04 6.79
N HIS A 140 4.48 13.83 6.65
CA HIS A 140 4.70 12.68 7.51
C HIS A 140 5.19 11.48 6.68
N LEU A 141 5.64 10.43 7.35
CA LEU A 141 6.00 9.19 6.67
C LEU A 141 4.74 8.50 6.13
N HIS A 142 4.77 8.18 4.84
CA HIS A 142 3.67 7.52 4.12
C HIS A 142 4.23 6.50 3.14
N ALA A 143 3.53 5.38 2.98
CA ALA A 143 3.77 4.45 1.90
C ALA A 143 2.46 3.99 1.26
N ARG A 144 2.49 3.84 -0.07
CA ARG A 144 1.35 3.38 -0.88
C ARG A 144 1.78 2.22 -1.75
N LEU A 145 1.05 1.11 -1.69
CA LEU A 145 1.17 -0.04 -2.59
C LEU A 145 -0.06 -0.12 -3.50
N ALA A 146 0.17 -0.29 -4.79
CA ALA A 146 -0.88 -0.59 -5.77
C ALA A 146 -0.35 -1.50 -6.88
N ARG A 147 -1.26 -2.20 -7.55
CA ARG A 147 -0.94 -3.04 -8.71
C ARG A 147 -1.38 -2.36 -10.00
N TYR A 148 -0.53 -2.41 -11.01
CA TYR A 148 -0.76 -1.78 -12.31
C TYR A 148 -0.70 -2.80 -13.44
N CYS A 149 -1.39 -2.46 -14.52
CA CYS A 149 -1.38 -3.14 -15.79
C CYS A 149 -0.98 -2.14 -16.87
N TRP A 150 -0.08 -2.55 -17.75
CA TRP A 150 0.25 -1.84 -18.97
C TRP A 150 0.06 -2.78 -20.18
N GLN A 151 -0.47 -2.24 -21.27
CA GLN A 151 -0.66 -2.94 -22.54
C GLN A 151 -0.23 -2.00 -23.67
N PRO A 152 0.34 -2.49 -24.78
CA PRO A 152 0.85 -1.64 -25.87
C PRO A 152 -0.21 -0.76 -26.54
N ASP A 153 -1.46 -1.22 -26.57
CA ASP A 153 -2.61 -0.51 -27.12
C ASP A 153 -3.12 0.63 -26.23
N LYS A 154 -2.69 0.67 -24.95
CA LYS A 154 -3.02 1.71 -23.99
C LYS A 154 -1.84 2.64 -23.76
N HIS A 155 -2.07 3.93 -23.95
CA HIS A 155 -1.05 4.96 -23.70
C HIS A 155 -0.68 5.11 -22.22
N GLU A 156 -1.59 4.75 -21.32
CA GLU A 156 -1.40 4.88 -19.87
C GLU A 156 -1.51 3.53 -19.17
N ARG A 157 -0.74 3.37 -18.09
CA ARG A 157 -0.91 2.25 -17.17
C ARG A 157 -2.22 2.40 -16.40
N GLU A 158 -2.91 1.30 -16.22
CA GLU A 158 -4.15 1.25 -15.44
C GLU A 158 -3.86 0.60 -14.09
N GLN A 159 -4.35 1.20 -13.01
CA GLN A 159 -4.41 0.49 -11.74
C GLN A 159 -5.40 -0.67 -11.89
N ILE A 160 -5.08 -1.84 -11.31
CA ILE A 160 -5.91 -3.05 -11.34
C ILE A 160 -6.20 -3.55 -9.93
N THR A 161 -7.21 -4.40 -9.79
CA THR A 161 -7.44 -5.12 -8.54
C THR A 161 -6.53 -6.32 -8.39
N TYR A 162 -6.24 -6.67 -7.14
CA TYR A 162 -5.53 -7.88 -6.76
C TYR A 162 -6.32 -8.64 -5.68
N PRO A 163 -6.65 -9.92 -5.89
CA PRO A 163 -7.32 -10.72 -4.88
C PRO A 163 -6.36 -11.00 -3.71
N ALA A 164 -6.72 -10.57 -2.51
CA ALA A 164 -5.91 -10.76 -1.31
C ALA A 164 -6.77 -11.24 -0.14
N THR A 165 -6.21 -12.16 0.66
CA THR A 165 -6.82 -12.52 1.95
C THR A 165 -6.62 -11.41 2.97
N PHE A 166 -7.46 -11.35 4.00
CA PHE A 166 -7.30 -10.34 5.06
C PHE A 166 -5.93 -10.47 5.75
N ALA A 167 -5.47 -11.69 5.99
CA ALA A 167 -4.16 -11.96 6.59
C ALA A 167 -3.01 -11.46 5.72
N ALA A 168 -3.10 -11.63 4.39
CA ALA A 168 -2.10 -11.08 3.47
C ALA A 168 -2.07 -9.55 3.54
N LEU A 169 -3.24 -8.88 3.55
CA LEU A 169 -3.29 -7.42 3.67
C LEU A 169 -2.77 -6.89 5.00
N GLY A 170 -3.10 -7.56 6.11
CA GLY A 170 -2.55 -7.20 7.43
C GLY A 170 -1.03 -7.28 7.43
N ARG A 171 -0.46 -8.37 6.88
CA ARG A 171 0.99 -8.54 6.75
C ARG A 171 1.62 -7.45 5.88
N ILE A 172 1.04 -7.16 4.71
CA ILE A 172 1.55 -6.11 3.81
C ILE A 172 1.54 -4.75 4.51
N ALA A 173 0.45 -4.40 5.20
CA ALA A 173 0.34 -3.13 5.90
C ALA A 173 1.40 -2.99 6.99
N GLN A 174 1.57 -4.05 7.81
CA GLN A 174 2.60 -4.07 8.85
C GLN A 174 4.01 -3.95 8.25
N ASP A 175 4.32 -4.71 7.20
CA ASP A 175 5.65 -4.69 6.59
C ASP A 175 5.94 -3.35 5.90
N LEU A 176 4.95 -2.73 5.24
CA LEU A 176 5.09 -1.38 4.71
C LEU A 176 5.32 -0.35 5.81
N ALA A 177 4.56 -0.41 6.90
CA ALA A 177 4.68 0.54 8.00
C ALA A 177 6.05 0.41 8.69
N LEU A 178 6.51 -0.82 8.95
CA LEU A 178 7.86 -1.05 9.46
C LEU A 178 8.91 -0.48 8.50
N SER A 179 8.75 -0.70 7.18
CA SER A 179 9.64 -0.21 6.11
C SER A 179 9.75 1.31 6.01
N ILE A 180 8.89 2.08 6.67
CA ILE A 180 9.05 3.54 6.78
C ILE A 180 9.45 3.99 8.17
N ILE A 181 9.07 3.31 9.26
CA ILE A 181 9.35 3.79 10.64
C ILE A 181 10.78 3.46 11.12
N GLU A 182 11.28 2.24 10.86
CA GLU A 182 12.57 1.79 11.39
C GLU A 182 13.78 2.11 10.47
N ALA A 183 13.73 3.22 9.72
CA ALA A 183 14.75 3.59 8.71
C ALA A 183 15.82 4.53 9.24
#